data_AF-A0A6G1D618-F1
#
_entry.id   AF-A0A6G1D618-F1
#
_cell.length_a   1.000
_cell.length_b   1.000
_cell.length_c   1.000
_cell.angle_alpha   90.00
_cell.angle_beta   90.00
_cell.angle_gamma   90.00
#
_symmetry.space_group_name_H-M   'P 1'
#
loop_
_entity.id
_entity.type
_entity.pdbx_description
1 polymer ?
#
loop_
_entity_poly.entity_id
_entity_poly.type
_entity_poly.pdbx_seq_one_letter_code
_entity_poly.pdbx_strand_id
1 'polypeptide(L)'
;MPPARSLAAGGRRRGALFPILLLLLPLLLLLLHSISSPTRSPSATLRGTGGREPQQRGACDYASGEWVPDDASAGSGGLRYDQACREIFKGWNCVANGKRNGRELRRWRWRPRGCELPRLDPLWFLERHRNTSIGSCSFPFRVFTPRWWLEQ
;
A
#
# COMPACT_ATOMS: atom_id res chain seq x y z
N MET A 1 -2.89 -37.58 75.33
CA MET A 1 -1.65 -37.49 74.51
C MET A 1 -1.14 -38.91 74.30
N PRO A 2 -0.64 -39.35 73.12
CA PRO A 2 -0.41 -38.71 71.80
C PRO A 2 -1.27 -39.40 70.68
N PRO A 3 -0.99 -39.33 69.35
CA PRO A 3 -0.20 -38.38 68.56
C PRO A 3 -1.03 -37.60 67.51
N ALA A 4 -0.33 -36.65 66.87
CA ALA A 4 -0.81 -35.69 65.88
C ALA A 4 -1.19 -36.31 64.52
N ARG A 5 -2.23 -35.74 63.88
CA ARG A 5 -2.57 -35.96 62.47
C ARG A 5 -1.66 -35.10 61.58
N SER A 6 -1.09 -35.75 60.58
CA SER A 6 -0.27 -35.17 59.51
C SER A 6 -1.09 -34.23 58.61
N LEU A 7 -0.62 -33.01 58.39
CA LEU A 7 -1.12 -32.11 57.35
C LEU A 7 -0.19 -32.20 56.13
N ALA A 8 -0.63 -32.93 55.11
CA ALA A 8 0.04 -32.95 53.82
C ALA A 8 -0.15 -31.60 53.10
N ALA A 9 0.98 -30.97 52.77
CA ALA A 9 1.04 -29.76 51.97
C ALA A 9 0.67 -30.07 50.50
N GLY A 10 -0.43 -29.48 50.02
CA GLY A 10 -0.86 -29.55 48.62
C GLY A 10 -0.31 -28.38 47.81
N GLY A 11 0.71 -28.67 47.00
CA GLY A 11 1.44 -27.71 46.15
C GLY A 11 0.61 -27.00 45.07
N ARG A 12 1.03 -25.76 44.84
CA ARG A 12 0.49 -24.66 44.02
C ARG A 12 0.54 -24.97 42.50
N ARG A 13 -0.49 -25.60 41.93
CA ARG A 13 -0.62 -25.83 40.46
C ARG A 13 -1.29 -24.66 39.73
N ARG A 14 -0.79 -23.43 39.87
CA ARG A 14 -1.27 -22.26 39.09
C ARG A 14 -0.24 -21.66 38.13
N GLY A 15 0.96 -22.25 38.04
CA GLY A 15 2.08 -21.70 37.26
C GLY A 15 2.39 -22.38 35.93
N ALA A 16 1.74 -23.50 35.58
CA ALA A 16 2.10 -24.27 34.37
C ALA A 16 1.24 -23.95 33.14
N LEU A 17 0.01 -23.46 33.31
CA LEU A 17 -0.88 -23.14 32.19
C LEU A 17 -0.54 -21.79 31.54
N PHE A 18 0.00 -20.85 32.33
CA PHE A 18 0.40 -19.53 31.86
C PHE A 18 1.59 -19.55 30.89
N PRO A 19 2.71 -20.26 31.15
CA PRO A 19 3.82 -20.33 30.19
C PRO A 19 3.45 -21.10 28.93
N ILE A 20 2.57 -22.10 29.03
CA ILE A 20 2.05 -22.84 27.88
C ILE A 20 1.18 -21.92 26.99
N LEU A 21 0.27 -21.15 27.58
CA LEU A 21 -0.55 -20.19 26.85
C LEU A 21 0.30 -19.09 26.19
N LEU A 22 1.35 -18.63 26.88
CA LEU A 22 2.27 -17.61 26.37
C LEU A 22 3.07 -18.07 25.15
N LEU A 23 3.36 -19.37 25.03
CA LEU A 23 4.08 -19.95 23.89
C LEU A 23 3.16 -20.37 22.75
N LEU A 24 1.95 -20.86 23.06
CA LEU A 24 0.99 -21.33 22.04
C LEU A 24 0.33 -20.18 21.28
N LEU A 25 0.06 -19.05 21.95
CA LEU A 25 -0.59 -17.89 21.33
C LEU A 25 0.22 -17.27 20.17
N PRO A 26 1.51 -16.94 20.31
CA PRO A 26 2.30 -16.39 19.20
C PRO A 26 2.54 -17.41 18.09
N LEU A 27 2.66 -18.70 18.42
CA LEU A 27 2.79 -19.77 17.43
C LEU A 27 1.52 -19.91 16.58
N LEU A 28 0.35 -19.82 17.21
CA LEU A 28 -0.94 -19.83 16.51
C LEU A 28 -1.10 -18.62 15.59
N LEU A 29 -0.70 -17.43 16.04
CA LEU A 29 -0.71 -16.21 15.22
C LEU A 29 0.22 -16.31 14.00
N LEU A 30 1.40 -16.92 14.17
CA LEU A 30 2.35 -17.15 13.08
C LEU A 30 1.81 -18.14 12.03
N LEU A 31 1.13 -19.20 12.49
CA LEU A 31 0.44 -20.15 11.63
C LEU A 31 -0.70 -19.47 10.84
N LEU A 32 -1.51 -18.65 11.50
CA LEU A 32 -2.58 -17.87 10.85
C LEU A 32 -2.04 -16.89 9.80
N HIS A 33 -0.89 -16.27 10.05
CA HIS A 33 -0.24 -15.37 9.08
C HIS A 33 0.35 -16.11 7.88
N SER A 34 0.84 -17.34 8.10
CA SER A 34 1.32 -18.21 7.02
C SER A 34 0.18 -18.71 6.13
N ILE A 35 -0.98 -19.03 6.71
CA ILE A 35 -2.20 -19.41 5.98
C ILE A 35 -2.82 -18.20 5.25
N SER A 36 -2.74 -17.01 5.85
CA SER A 36 -3.24 -15.76 5.25
C SER A 36 -2.30 -15.14 4.23
N SER A 37 -1.07 -15.64 4.12
CA SER A 37 -0.16 -15.27 3.04
C SER A 37 -0.58 -16.03 1.79
N PRO A 38 -1.07 -15.36 0.73
CA PRO A 38 -1.50 -16.06 -0.47
C PRO A 38 -0.28 -16.71 -1.14
N THR A 39 -0.20 -18.03 -1.06
CA THR A 39 0.70 -18.85 -1.88
C THR A 39 0.37 -18.57 -3.34
N ARG A 40 1.23 -17.79 -4.01
CA ARG A 40 1.19 -17.56 -5.46
C ARG A 40 1.40 -18.90 -6.17
N SER A 41 0.31 -19.58 -6.52
CA SER A 41 0.37 -20.81 -7.32
C SER A 41 0.69 -20.48 -8.77
N PRO A 42 1.55 -21.27 -9.46
CA PRO A 42 1.74 -21.19 -10.89
C PRO A 42 0.69 -22.07 -11.57
N SER A 43 -0.30 -21.48 -12.25
CA SER A 43 -1.21 -22.27 -13.08
C SER A 43 -0.53 -22.61 -14.41
N ALA A 44 -0.34 -23.91 -14.63
CA ALA A 44 0.13 -24.48 -15.88
C ALA A 44 -1.00 -24.49 -16.94
N THR A 45 -0.63 -24.02 -18.14
CA THR A 45 -1.00 -24.48 -19.48
C THR A 45 -2.46 -24.86 -19.77
N LEU A 46 -3.16 -23.99 -20.51
CA LEU A 46 -4.12 -24.43 -21.54
C LEU A 46 -3.70 -23.85 -22.90
N ARG A 47 -3.46 -24.73 -23.86
CA ARG A 47 -3.27 -24.42 -25.29
C ARG A 47 -4.61 -23.99 -25.89
N GLY A 48 -4.65 -22.85 -26.59
CA GLY A 48 -5.81 -22.49 -27.42
C GLY A 48 -5.86 -21.02 -27.87
N THR A 49 -5.24 -20.73 -29.01
CA THR A 49 -5.64 -19.71 -30.03
C THR A 49 -6.20 -18.35 -29.59
N GLY A 50 -5.36 -17.31 -29.71
CA GLY A 50 -5.71 -16.06 -30.41
C GLY A 50 -6.95 -15.29 -29.96
N GLY A 51 -6.95 -14.80 -28.72
CA GLY A 51 -7.79 -13.69 -28.26
C GLY A 51 -7.02 -12.89 -27.22
N ARG A 52 -7.12 -11.55 -27.23
CA ARG A 52 -6.58 -10.72 -26.14
C ARG A 52 -7.37 -11.04 -24.87
N GLU A 53 -6.88 -12.03 -24.14
CA GLU A 53 -7.38 -12.40 -22.83
C GLU A 53 -7.23 -11.19 -21.89
N PRO A 54 -8.26 -10.79 -21.15
CA PRO A 54 -8.07 -9.89 -20.03
C PRO A 54 -7.23 -10.68 -19.03
N GLN A 55 -5.92 -10.41 -19.08
CA GLN A 55 -4.92 -10.87 -18.13
C GLN A 55 -5.61 -11.01 -16.78
N GLN A 56 -5.77 -12.25 -16.30
CA GLN A 56 -6.19 -12.51 -14.92
C GLN A 56 -5.16 -11.85 -14.02
N ARG A 57 -5.36 -10.56 -13.76
CA ARG A 57 -4.51 -9.76 -12.90
C ARG A 57 -4.91 -10.19 -11.51
N GLY A 58 -4.13 -11.09 -10.93
CA GLY A 58 -3.97 -11.08 -9.48
C GLY A 58 -3.77 -9.63 -9.01
N ALA A 59 -4.18 -9.31 -7.78
CA ALA A 59 -4.16 -7.94 -7.25
C ALA A 59 -2.90 -7.18 -7.70
N CYS A 60 -3.08 -6.07 -8.42
CA CYS A 60 -1.94 -5.31 -8.91
C CYS A 60 -1.21 -4.67 -7.72
N ASP A 61 0.08 -4.93 -7.61
CA ASP A 61 0.95 -4.25 -6.66
C ASP A 61 1.29 -2.86 -7.20
N TYR A 62 0.50 -1.85 -6.80
CA TYR A 62 0.73 -0.46 -7.18
C TYR A 62 1.98 0.14 -6.54
N ALA A 63 2.54 -0.49 -5.50
CA ALA A 63 3.71 0.03 -4.79
C ALA A 63 5.03 -0.31 -5.49
N SER A 64 5.03 -1.28 -6.41
CA SER A 64 6.23 -1.61 -7.17
C SER A 64 6.09 -1.28 -8.64
N GLY A 65 7.05 -0.50 -9.14
CA GLY A 65 6.94 0.19 -10.41
C GLY A 65 8.17 1.01 -10.70
N GLU A 66 8.06 1.81 -11.74
CA GLU A 66 9.10 2.75 -12.15
C GLU A 66 8.49 4.05 -12.64
N TRP A 67 9.27 5.12 -12.59
CA TRP A 67 8.90 6.39 -13.21
C TRP A 67 9.23 6.33 -14.69
N VAL A 68 8.23 6.60 -15.54
CA VAL A 68 8.39 6.66 -17.00
C VAL A 68 7.99 8.04 -17.52
N PRO A 69 8.59 8.51 -18.63
CA PRO A 69 8.12 9.72 -19.29
C PRO A 69 6.65 9.59 -19.75
N ASP A 70 5.90 10.69 -19.63
CA ASP A 70 4.53 10.85 -20.06
C ASP A 70 4.37 12.19 -20.77
N ASP A 71 4.40 12.17 -22.10
CA ASP A 71 4.22 13.39 -22.90
C ASP A 71 2.74 13.80 -22.97
N ALA A 72 1.81 12.87 -22.73
CA ALA A 72 0.38 13.15 -22.76
C ALA A 72 -0.10 13.94 -21.53
N SER A 73 0.62 13.91 -20.41
CA SER A 73 0.37 14.80 -19.28
C SER A 73 0.83 16.25 -19.51
N ALA A 74 1.65 16.49 -20.54
CA ALA A 74 2.12 17.82 -20.93
C ALA A 74 1.17 18.55 -21.90
N GLY A 75 0.19 17.85 -22.49
CA GLY A 75 -0.84 18.41 -23.37
C GLY A 75 -2.06 18.99 -22.64
N SER A 76 -3.00 19.59 -23.40
CA SER A 76 -4.18 20.29 -22.85
C SER A 76 -5.20 19.41 -22.10
N GLY A 77 -4.98 18.09 -22.07
CA GLY A 77 -5.78 17.11 -21.29
C GLY A 77 -5.11 16.66 -19.98
N GLY A 78 -3.93 17.18 -19.64
CA GLY A 78 -3.25 16.90 -18.37
C GLY A 78 -3.83 17.74 -17.21
N LEU A 79 -3.73 17.21 -15.98
CA LEU A 79 -4.05 17.96 -14.76
C LEU A 79 -3.23 19.27 -14.73
N ARG A 80 -3.92 20.40 -14.60
CA ARG A 80 -3.31 21.74 -14.65
C ARG A 80 -2.47 22.01 -13.39
N TYR A 81 -1.20 21.61 -13.37
CA TYR A 81 -0.28 21.98 -12.27
C TYR A 81 0.31 23.39 -12.42
N ASP A 82 -0.32 24.37 -13.08
CA ASP A 82 0.34 25.64 -13.43
C ASP A 82 0.72 26.56 -12.23
N GLN A 83 1.43 27.67 -12.52
CA GLN A 83 1.78 28.67 -11.51
C GLN A 83 0.54 29.41 -10.96
N ALA A 84 -0.59 29.35 -11.67
CA ALA A 84 -1.81 30.09 -11.36
C ALA A 84 -2.82 29.26 -10.53
N CYS A 85 -2.59 27.96 -10.36
CA CYS A 85 -3.43 27.08 -9.55
C CYS A 85 -3.41 27.51 -8.09
N ARG A 86 -4.57 27.95 -7.60
CA ARG A 86 -4.77 28.55 -6.28
C ARG A 86 -4.92 27.50 -5.19
N GLU A 87 -5.29 26.28 -5.59
CA GLU A 87 -5.56 25.14 -4.73
C GLU A 87 -4.27 24.50 -4.21
N ILE A 88 -3.15 24.67 -4.92
CA ILE A 88 -1.85 24.19 -4.48
C ILE A 88 -1.31 25.13 -3.39
N PHE A 89 -1.00 24.58 -2.23
CA PHE A 89 -0.34 25.33 -1.17
C PHE A 89 0.94 26.00 -1.68
N LYS A 90 1.16 27.28 -1.35
CA LYS A 90 2.26 28.10 -1.90
C LYS A 90 3.62 27.41 -1.77
N GLY A 91 3.91 26.78 -0.64
CA GLY A 91 5.18 26.06 -0.41
C GLY A 91 5.37 24.82 -1.30
N TRP A 92 4.31 24.31 -1.93
CA TRP A 92 4.33 23.09 -2.75
C TRP A 92 4.24 23.36 -4.26
N ASN A 93 4.03 24.62 -4.68
CA ASN A 93 4.06 24.99 -6.08
C ASN A 93 5.51 25.21 -6.55
N CYS A 94 6.19 24.14 -6.97
CA CYS A 94 7.57 24.19 -7.44
C CYS A 94 7.78 25.15 -8.61
N VAL A 95 6.78 25.29 -9.50
CA VAL A 95 6.90 26.20 -10.65
C VAL A 95 6.77 27.65 -10.22
N ALA A 96 5.87 27.95 -9.29
CA ALA A 96 5.74 29.30 -8.73
C ALA A 96 6.96 29.68 -7.88
N ASN A 97 7.55 28.72 -7.18
CA ASN A 97 8.74 28.90 -6.34
C ASN A 97 10.06 28.90 -7.13
N GLY A 98 10.03 28.85 -8.47
CA GLY A 98 11.23 28.98 -9.30
C GLY A 98 12.16 27.77 -9.31
N LYS A 99 11.68 26.57 -8.96
CA LYS A 99 12.48 25.33 -9.06
C LYS A 99 12.89 25.11 -10.52
N ARG A 100 14.19 24.97 -10.77
CA ARG A 100 14.79 24.89 -12.12
C ARG A 100 14.12 23.84 -13.01
N ASN A 101 13.92 22.62 -12.51
CA ASN A 101 13.28 21.51 -13.22
C ASN A 101 11.78 21.37 -12.90
N GLY A 102 11.13 22.37 -12.29
CA GLY A 102 9.75 22.26 -11.79
C GLY A 102 8.70 21.94 -12.85
N ARG A 103 8.92 22.35 -14.12
CA ARG A 103 8.04 22.00 -15.25
C ARG A 103 8.27 20.59 -15.76
N GLU A 104 9.51 20.10 -15.69
CA GLU A 104 9.90 18.77 -16.16
C GLU A 104 9.34 17.67 -15.26
N LEU A 105 9.12 17.94 -13.97
CA LEU A 105 8.53 16.99 -13.03
C LEU A 105 7.18 16.44 -13.48
N ARG A 106 6.37 17.21 -14.21
CA ARG A 106 5.04 16.77 -14.71
C ARG A 106 5.11 15.77 -15.85
N ARG A 107 6.26 15.66 -16.50
CA ARG A 107 6.48 14.76 -17.63
C ARG A 107 6.77 13.33 -17.19
N TRP A 108 6.66 13.04 -15.89
CA TRP A 108 6.89 11.72 -15.34
C TRP A 108 5.60 11.17 -14.77
N ARG A 109 5.34 9.88 -15.01
CA ARG A 109 4.24 9.13 -14.40
C ARG A 109 4.77 7.86 -13.75
N TRP A 110 4.11 7.45 -12.66
CA TRP A 110 4.36 6.15 -12.05
C TRP A 110 3.72 5.04 -12.88
N ARG A 111 4.50 4.02 -13.26
CA ARG A 111 4.04 2.81 -13.95
C ARG A 111 4.24 1.59 -13.05
N PRO A 112 3.16 1.02 -12.48
CA PRO A 112 3.23 -0.25 -11.74
C PRO A 112 3.75 -1.40 -12.60
N ARG A 113 4.39 -2.38 -11.97
CA ARG A 113 4.82 -3.60 -12.65
C ARG A 113 3.64 -4.54 -12.86
N GLY A 114 3.46 -5.02 -14.09
CA GLY A 114 2.47 -6.05 -14.41
C GLY A 114 1.02 -5.55 -14.54
N CYS A 115 0.77 -4.24 -14.42
CA CYS A 115 -0.53 -3.67 -14.74
C CYS A 115 -0.42 -2.23 -15.27
N GLU A 116 -1.53 -1.75 -15.82
CA GLU A 116 -1.67 -0.38 -16.29
C GLU A 116 -2.57 0.38 -15.31
N LEU A 117 -2.08 1.52 -14.83
CA LEU A 117 -2.85 2.44 -13.99
C LEU A 117 -3.65 3.38 -14.91
N PRO A 118 -4.99 3.36 -14.87
CA PRO A 118 -5.80 4.25 -15.69
C PRO A 118 -5.58 5.72 -15.29
N ARG A 119 -5.78 6.63 -16.24
CA ARG A 119 -5.78 8.07 -15.93
C ARG A 119 -6.96 8.38 -15.01
N LEU A 120 -6.71 9.26 -14.03
CA LEU A 120 -7.76 9.80 -13.18
C LEU A 120 -8.65 10.72 -14.02
N ASP A 121 -9.94 10.45 -14.06
CA ASP A 121 -10.97 11.41 -14.45
C ASP A 121 -11.43 12.16 -13.19
N PRO A 122 -11.04 13.44 -13.00
CA PRO A 122 -11.35 14.17 -11.79
C PRO A 122 -12.85 14.38 -11.61
N LEU A 123 -13.59 14.62 -12.70
CA LEU A 123 -15.02 14.89 -12.63
C LEU A 123 -15.78 13.64 -12.23
N TRP A 124 -15.49 12.52 -12.89
CA TRP A 124 -16.07 11.23 -12.54
C TRP A 124 -15.75 10.81 -11.10
N PHE A 125 -14.52 11.07 -10.64
CA PHE A 125 -14.10 10.74 -9.28
C PHE A 125 -14.87 11.58 -8.25
N LEU A 126 -14.91 12.89 -8.44
CA LEU A 126 -15.61 13.80 -7.52
C LEU A 126 -17.12 13.51 -7.50
N GLU A 127 -17.72 13.22 -8.65
CA GLU A 127 -19.14 12.88 -8.74
C GLU A 127 -19.46 11.56 -8.01
N ARG A 128 -18.61 10.54 -8.16
CA ARG A 128 -18.77 9.25 -7.48
C ARG A 128 -18.65 9.36 -5.97
N HIS A 129 -17.84 10.29 -5.48
CA HIS A 129 -17.60 10.49 -4.05
C HIS A 129 -18.28 11.73 -3.49
N ARG A 130 -19.30 12.25 -4.18
CA ARG A 130 -20.14 13.34 -3.67
C ARG A 130 -20.74 12.96 -2.31
N ASN A 131 -20.79 13.92 -1.39
CA ASN A 131 -21.32 13.74 -0.03
C ASN A 131 -20.60 12.65 0.80
N THR A 132 -19.37 12.29 0.42
CA THR A 132 -18.53 11.34 1.16
C THR A 132 -17.26 12.04 1.64
N SER A 133 -16.80 11.73 2.86
CA SER A 133 -15.49 12.17 3.33
C SER A 133 -14.40 11.26 2.76
N ILE A 134 -13.56 11.81 1.88
CA ILE A 134 -12.39 11.12 1.30
C ILE A 134 -11.17 11.54 2.11
N GLY A 135 -11.02 10.97 3.30
CA GLY A 135 -9.85 11.28 4.13
C GLY A 135 -9.88 10.59 5.49
N SER A 136 -8.82 9.84 5.79
CA SER A 136 -8.42 9.53 7.16
C SER A 136 -7.04 10.15 7.37
N CYS A 137 -6.92 11.04 8.35
CA CYS A 137 -5.62 11.58 8.76
C CYS A 137 -4.88 10.50 9.57
N SER A 138 -4.24 9.57 8.86
CA SER A 138 -3.18 8.74 9.41
C SER A 138 -2.10 8.61 8.35
N PHE A 139 -1.00 9.35 8.55
CA PHE A 139 0.23 9.16 7.78
C PHE A 139 0.87 7.82 8.21
N PRO A 140 1.44 7.06 7.25
CA PRO A 140 2.26 7.61 6.18
C PRO A 140 1.73 7.31 4.78
N PHE A 141 1.42 8.37 4.02
CA PHE A 141 1.47 8.27 2.56
C PHE A 141 2.92 7.99 2.16
N ARG A 142 3.18 6.79 1.62
CA ARG A 142 4.46 6.52 0.95
C ARG A 142 4.46 7.31 -0.36
N VAL A 143 5.26 8.36 -0.40
CA VAL A 143 5.52 9.10 -1.64
C VAL A 143 6.61 8.34 -2.40
N PHE A 144 6.30 7.88 -3.61
CA PHE A 144 7.27 7.22 -4.49
C PHE A 144 8.12 8.29 -5.20
N THR A 145 9.10 8.90 -4.56
CA THR A 145 9.94 9.88 -5.24
C THR A 145 10.92 9.20 -6.23
N PRO A 146 11.15 9.75 -7.43
CA PRO A 146 12.18 9.23 -8.31
C PRO A 146 13.57 9.46 -7.70
N ARG A 147 14.49 8.53 -7.96
CA ARG A 147 15.82 8.48 -7.32
C ARG A 147 16.64 9.77 -7.51
N TRP A 148 16.49 10.45 -8.65
CA TRP A 148 17.20 11.70 -8.98
C TRP A 148 16.60 12.96 -8.34
N TRP A 149 15.48 12.86 -7.61
CA TRP A 149 14.79 14.02 -7.02
C TRP A 149 15.54 14.67 -5.85
N LEU A 150 16.41 13.91 -5.17
CA LEU A 150 17.15 14.37 -3.99
C LEU A 150 18.50 15.02 -4.33
N GLU A 151 18.91 14.99 -5.60
CA GLU A 151 20.27 15.34 -6.03
C GLU A 151 20.36 16.70 -6.75
N GLN A 152 19.29 17.53 -6.73
CA GLN A 152 19.19 18.80 -7.47
C GLN A 152 18.35 19.86 -6.75
#